data_AF-A0A2H0VCM6-F1
#
_entry.id   AF-A0A2H0VCM6-F1
#
_cell.length_a   1.000
_cell.length_b   1.000
_cell.length_c   1.000
_cell.angle_alpha   90.00
_cell.angle_beta   90.00
_cell.angle_gamma   90.00
#
_symmetry.space_group_name_H-M   'P 1'
#
loop_
_entity.id
_entity.type
_entity.pdbx_description
1 polymer ?
#
loop_
_entity_poly.entity_id
_entity_poly.type
_entity_poly.pdbx_seq_one_letter_code
_entity_poly.pdbx_strand_id
1 'polypeptide(L)'
;MLKTPFYNPHKSYDENYELGPFGDFTDGKITKIKSPAKFEAYGHKVHSPFGIPAGPLLNSNFVKSAFEKGFDICVYKTVRGQSYASHKHPNVIAVHTKGDLTIEKAKLPVVADENFEKPLSITNSFGVPSKDPVI
;
A
#
# COMPACT_ATOMS: atom_id res chain seq x y z
N MET A 1 -12.19 -15.45 -6.80
CA MET A 1 -10.83 -15.40 -6.23
C MET A 1 -10.32 -13.97 -6.28
N LEU A 2 -9.66 -13.47 -5.23
CA LEU A 2 -9.03 -12.16 -5.27
C LEU A 2 -7.88 -12.15 -6.28
N LYS A 3 -7.67 -11.03 -6.97
CA LYS A 3 -6.44 -10.81 -7.75
C LYS A 3 -5.26 -10.69 -6.80
N THR A 4 -4.07 -11.07 -7.26
CA THR A 4 -2.82 -10.83 -6.52
C THR A 4 -2.69 -9.34 -6.21
N PRO A 5 -2.65 -8.94 -4.93
CA PRO A 5 -2.58 -7.54 -4.55
C PRO A 5 -1.16 -6.98 -4.75
N PHE A 6 -1.07 -5.66 -4.87
CA PHE A 6 0.21 -4.94 -5.05
C PHE A 6 1.17 -5.13 -3.86
N TYR A 7 0.63 -5.19 -2.65
CA TYR A 7 1.28 -5.62 -1.40
C TYR A 7 0.60 -6.93 -0.97
N ASN A 8 1.36 -7.98 -0.67
CA ASN A 8 0.82 -9.28 -0.28
C ASN A 8 0.59 -9.35 1.24
N PRO A 9 -0.67 -9.40 1.72
CA PRO A 9 -0.97 -9.40 3.15
C PRO A 9 -0.58 -10.71 3.86
N HIS A 10 -0.40 -11.81 3.12
CA HIS A 10 0.07 -13.09 3.67
C HIS A 10 1.60 -13.14 3.84
N LYS A 11 2.31 -12.09 3.43
CA LYS A 11 3.76 -11.98 3.59
C LYS A 11 4.09 -11.01 4.72
N SER A 12 5.21 -11.26 5.39
CA SER A 12 5.79 -10.30 6.32
C SER A 12 6.15 -8.98 5.60
N TYR A 13 6.34 -7.91 6.37
CA TYR A 13 6.79 -6.63 5.86
C TYR A 13 8.12 -6.77 5.11
N ASP A 14 9.07 -7.51 5.68
CA ASP A 14 10.40 -7.69 5.08
C ASP A 14 10.33 -8.50 3.77
N GLU A 15 9.55 -9.57 3.72
CA GLU A 15 9.32 -10.29 2.45
C GLU A 15 8.66 -9.40 1.38
N ASN A 16 7.71 -8.54 1.76
CA ASN A 16 7.13 -7.58 0.82
C ASN A 16 8.18 -6.56 0.36
N TYR A 17 9.04 -6.09 1.26
CA TYR A 17 10.10 -5.14 0.95
C TYR A 17 11.10 -5.73 -0.05
N GLU A 18 11.49 -6.99 0.15
CA GLU A 18 12.50 -7.66 -0.67
C GLU A 18 11.98 -8.19 -2.01
N LEU A 19 10.78 -8.79 -2.01
CA LEU A 19 10.26 -9.54 -3.16
C LEU A 19 9.20 -8.77 -3.95
N GLY A 20 8.64 -7.70 -3.38
CA GLY A 20 7.59 -6.92 -4.01
C GLY A 20 8.11 -5.85 -4.99
N PRO A 21 7.22 -5.15 -5.71
CA PRO A 21 5.75 -5.30 -5.68
C PRO A 21 5.25 -6.59 -6.35
N PHE A 22 3.94 -6.81 -6.38
CA PHE A 22 3.30 -7.98 -7.00
C PHE A 22 2.11 -7.62 -7.90
N GLY A 23 1.60 -8.62 -8.62
CA GLY A 23 0.33 -8.56 -9.34
C GLY A 23 0.39 -7.72 -10.62
N ASP A 24 -0.71 -7.03 -10.93
CA ASP A 24 -0.88 -6.29 -12.20
C ASP A 24 0.16 -5.16 -12.40
N PHE A 25 0.91 -4.80 -11.35
CA PHE A 25 1.93 -3.75 -11.34
C PHE A 25 3.31 -4.22 -11.82
N THR A 26 3.54 -5.53 -11.97
CA THR A 26 4.86 -6.11 -12.30
C THR A 26 4.98 -6.66 -13.72
N ASP A 27 4.07 -6.30 -14.64
CA ASP A 27 4.07 -6.82 -16.02
C ASP A 27 5.11 -6.15 -16.95
N GLY A 28 5.91 -5.21 -16.45
CA GLY A 28 6.90 -4.45 -17.22
C GLY A 28 6.31 -3.45 -18.22
N LYS A 29 4.99 -3.23 -18.23
CA LYS A 29 4.31 -2.33 -19.17
C LYS A 29 4.11 -0.95 -18.58
N ILE A 30 4.65 0.05 -19.28
CA ILE A 30 4.46 1.47 -18.99
C ILE A 30 3.15 1.96 -19.62
N THR A 31 2.23 2.45 -18.80
CA THR A 31 0.99 3.11 -19.20
C THR A 31 1.32 4.47 -19.85
N LYS A 32 1.07 4.59 -21.15
CA LYS A 32 1.23 5.86 -21.88
C LYS A 32 -0.04 6.70 -21.78
N ILE A 33 0.00 7.78 -21.01
CA ILE A 33 -1.09 8.75 -20.94
C ILE A 33 -0.94 9.76 -22.08
N LYS A 34 -1.91 9.80 -23.00
CA LYS A 34 -1.88 10.68 -24.19
C LYS A 34 -2.59 12.01 -23.99
N SER A 35 -3.51 12.08 -23.03
CA SER A 35 -4.23 13.31 -22.72
C SER A 35 -3.31 14.31 -22.01
N PRO A 36 -3.49 15.62 -22.22
CA PRO A 36 -2.76 16.61 -21.42
C PRO A 36 -3.14 16.50 -19.94
N ALA A 37 -2.20 16.81 -19.05
CA ALA A 37 -2.46 16.97 -17.63
C ALA A 37 -3.47 18.11 -17.40
N LYS A 38 -4.55 17.83 -16.67
CA LYS A 38 -5.67 18.77 -16.45
C LYS A 38 -5.80 19.25 -15.02
N PHE A 39 -5.10 18.59 -14.09
CA PHE A 39 -5.17 18.86 -12.67
C PHE A 39 -3.85 19.43 -12.18
N GLU A 40 -3.86 19.93 -10.96
CA GLU A 40 -2.68 20.41 -10.26
C GLU A 40 -2.66 19.83 -8.86
N ALA A 41 -1.51 19.30 -8.45
CA ALA A 41 -1.26 18.79 -7.11
C ALA A 41 0.16 19.21 -6.69
N TYR A 42 0.28 19.82 -5.51
CA TYR A 42 1.57 20.27 -4.96
C TYR A 42 2.39 21.16 -5.92
N GLY A 43 1.72 22.00 -6.73
CA GLY A 43 2.38 22.87 -7.73
C GLY A 43 2.80 22.16 -9.02
N HIS A 44 2.47 20.87 -9.19
CA HIS A 44 2.77 20.10 -10.40
C HIS A 44 1.50 19.79 -11.18
N LYS A 45 1.58 19.84 -12.52
CA LYS A 45 0.50 19.37 -13.40
C LYS A 45 0.44 17.84 -13.35
N VAL A 46 -0.76 17.30 -13.12
CA VAL A 46 -1.02 15.86 -13.05
C VAL A 46 -2.20 15.47 -13.96
N HIS A 47 -2.18 14.25 -14.48
CA HIS A 47 -3.25 13.70 -15.32
C HIS A 47 -4.44 13.24 -14.49
N SER A 48 -4.20 12.82 -13.25
CA SER A 48 -5.20 12.39 -12.28
C SER A 48 -4.89 12.94 -10.88
N PRO A 49 -5.89 13.43 -10.13
CA PRO A 49 -5.71 13.79 -8.72
C PRO A 49 -5.75 12.56 -7.79
N PHE A 50 -5.83 11.34 -8.33
CA PHE A 50 -5.82 10.10 -7.57
C PHE A 50 -4.43 9.49 -7.51
N GLY A 51 -4.05 9.00 -6.33
CA GLY A 51 -2.73 8.46 -6.06
C GLY A 51 -2.74 7.19 -5.22
N ILE A 52 -1.56 6.64 -5.00
CA ILE A 52 -1.35 5.51 -4.09
C ILE A 52 -0.83 6.05 -2.74
N PRO A 53 -1.47 5.70 -1.61
CA PRO A 53 -1.04 6.17 -0.29
C PRO A 53 0.26 5.47 0.18
N ALA A 54 0.82 5.97 1.28
CA ALA A 54 2.06 5.48 1.90
C ALA A 54 2.06 3.98 2.23
N GLY A 55 0.89 3.41 2.55
CA GLY A 55 0.73 2.03 3.02
C GLY A 55 1.54 0.99 2.25
N PRO A 56 1.25 0.79 0.95
CA PRO A 56 1.91 -0.22 0.09
C PRO A 56 3.23 0.22 -0.56
N LEU A 57 3.59 1.51 -0.56
CA LEU A 57 4.76 2.02 -1.31
C LEU A 57 6.06 1.94 -0.50
N LEU A 58 6.57 0.72 -0.29
CA LEU A 58 7.64 0.44 0.69
C LEU A 58 9.03 0.96 0.30
N ASN A 59 9.36 0.91 -0.99
CA ASN A 59 10.67 1.26 -1.53
C ASN A 59 10.54 1.74 -3.00
N SER A 60 11.68 2.02 -3.63
CA SER A 60 11.75 2.52 -5.00
C SER A 60 11.13 1.57 -6.04
N ASN A 61 11.17 0.25 -5.83
CA ASN A 61 10.55 -0.71 -6.75
C ASN A 61 9.03 -0.53 -6.81
N PHE A 62 8.39 -0.37 -5.65
CA PHE A 62 6.95 -0.09 -5.56
C PHE A 62 6.61 1.26 -6.19
N VAL A 63 7.35 2.31 -5.85
CA VAL A 63 7.10 3.66 -6.38
C VAL A 63 7.25 3.71 -7.90
N LYS A 64 8.35 3.15 -8.43
CA LYS A 64 8.60 3.08 -9.87
C LYS A 64 7.46 2.36 -10.58
N SER A 65 7.10 1.18 -10.09
CA SER A 65 6.01 0.37 -10.65
C SER A 65 4.67 1.11 -10.64
N ALA A 66 4.36 1.87 -9.58
CA ALA A 66 3.17 2.72 -9.53
C ALA A 66 3.18 3.84 -10.60
N PHE A 67 4.31 4.53 -10.78
CA PHE A 67 4.47 5.53 -11.84
C PHE A 67 4.37 4.90 -13.24
N GLU A 68 4.97 3.74 -13.45
CA GLU A 68 4.85 2.99 -14.71
C GLU A 68 3.40 2.61 -15.01
N LYS A 69 2.55 2.45 -13.98
CA LYS A 69 1.10 2.25 -14.15
C LYS A 69 0.29 3.53 -14.34
N GLY A 70 0.93 4.69 -14.37
CA GLY A 70 0.31 5.97 -14.69
C GLY A 70 -0.31 6.68 -13.49
N PHE A 71 0.06 6.31 -12.26
CA PHE A 71 -0.28 7.11 -11.08
C PHE A 71 0.67 8.31 -11.00
N ASP A 72 0.11 9.53 -11.01
CA ASP A 72 0.93 10.74 -10.90
C ASP A 72 1.33 11.05 -9.44
N ILE A 73 0.57 10.54 -8.45
CA ILE A 73 0.77 10.84 -7.03
C ILE A 73 1.07 9.53 -6.30
N CYS A 74 2.34 9.34 -5.93
CA CYS A 74 2.80 8.18 -5.16
C CYS A 74 3.37 8.66 -3.83
N VAL A 75 2.65 8.42 -2.73
CA VAL A 75 3.10 8.81 -1.39
C VAL A 75 4.03 7.73 -0.87
N TYR A 76 5.32 8.03 -0.71
CA TYR A 76 6.28 7.06 -0.18
C TYR A 76 5.93 6.66 1.26
N LYS A 77 6.29 5.42 1.65
CA LYS A 77 6.12 4.97 3.04
C LYS A 77 6.82 5.92 4.00
N THR A 78 6.16 6.25 5.11
CA THR A 78 6.79 7.01 6.19
C THR A 78 8.05 6.31 6.68
N VAL A 79 9.15 7.05 6.77
CA VAL A 79 10.45 6.57 7.26
C VAL A 79 10.89 7.34 8.49
N ARG A 80 11.72 6.70 9.30
CA ARG A 80 12.45 7.28 10.43
C ARG A 80 13.84 7.72 9.97
N GLY A 81 14.51 8.54 10.78
CA GLY A 81 15.91 8.91 10.54
C GLY A 81 16.92 7.78 10.81
N GLN A 82 16.50 6.66 11.38
CA GLN A 82 17.33 5.50 11.68
C GLN A 82 16.57 4.22 11.32
N SER A 83 17.31 3.12 11.13
CA SER A 83 16.72 1.80 10.91
C SER A 83 15.83 1.39 12.09
N TYR A 84 14.69 0.78 11.77
CA TYR A 84 13.71 0.32 12.75
C TYR A 84 12.92 -0.86 12.17
N ALA A 85 12.79 -1.92 12.95
CA ALA A 85 12.08 -3.13 12.54
C ALA A 85 10.56 -2.92 12.48
N SER A 86 9.87 -3.67 11.62
CA SER A 86 8.41 -3.71 11.61
C SER A 86 7.88 -4.46 12.83
N HIS A 87 6.57 -4.31 13.10
CA HIS A 87 5.87 -5.29 13.93
C HIS A 87 6.04 -6.72 13.38
N LYS A 88 5.96 -7.71 14.28
CA LYS A 88 6.05 -9.13 13.90
C LYS A 88 4.87 -9.50 12.99
N HIS A 89 5.11 -10.45 12.09
CA HIS A 89 4.06 -11.05 11.29
C HIS A 89 3.04 -11.80 12.19
N PRO A 90 1.74 -11.81 11.86
CA PRO A 90 1.08 -11.18 10.71
C PRO A 90 1.02 -9.66 10.79
N ASN A 91 1.34 -8.99 9.67
CA ASN A 91 1.30 -7.51 9.60
C ASN A 91 -0.07 -6.97 9.19
N VAL A 92 -0.86 -7.77 8.48
CA VAL A 92 -2.20 -7.44 8.03
C VAL A 92 -3.10 -8.63 8.35
N ILE A 93 -4.26 -8.36 8.93
CA ILE A 93 -5.30 -9.36 9.24
C ILE A 93 -6.63 -8.85 8.69
N ALA A 94 -7.47 -9.76 8.20
CA ALA A 94 -8.83 -9.45 7.82
C ALA A 94 -9.68 -9.29 9.09
N VAL A 95 -10.51 -8.25 9.14
CA VAL A 95 -11.43 -8.01 10.26
C VAL A 95 -12.85 -8.07 9.72
N HIS A 96 -13.67 -8.94 10.31
CA HIS A 96 -15.03 -9.21 9.84
C HIS A 96 -16.05 -8.50 10.72
N THR A 97 -16.70 -7.46 10.17
CA THR A 97 -17.72 -6.69 10.89
C THR A 97 -19.03 -6.66 10.11
N LYS A 98 -20.15 -6.74 10.84
CA LYS A 98 -21.48 -6.51 10.27
C LYS A 98 -21.75 -5.00 10.23
N GLY A 99 -21.68 -4.42 9.04
CA GLY A 99 -21.75 -2.98 8.82
C GLY A 99 -20.58 -2.22 9.45
N ASP A 100 -20.76 -0.92 9.69
CA ASP A 100 -19.70 -0.04 10.19
C ASP A 100 -19.20 -0.44 11.58
N LEU A 101 -17.89 -0.37 11.77
CA LEU A 101 -17.22 -0.53 13.07
C LEU A 101 -17.27 0.79 13.85
N THR A 102 -18.40 1.06 14.49
CA THR A 102 -18.59 2.25 15.34
C THR A 102 -17.78 2.16 16.64
N ILE A 103 -17.57 3.28 17.33
CA ILE A 103 -16.89 3.31 18.64
C ILE A 103 -17.53 2.35 19.64
N GLU A 104 -18.86 2.27 19.67
CA GLU A 104 -19.58 1.34 20.55
C GLU A 104 -19.31 -0.13 20.19
N LYS A 105 -19.31 -0.48 18.90
CA LYS A 105 -18.99 -1.85 18.46
C LYS A 105 -17.52 -2.21 18.71
N ALA A 106 -16.61 -1.23 18.58
CA ALA A 106 -15.18 -1.41 18.81
C ALA A 106 -14.82 -1.66 20.28
N LYS A 107 -15.76 -1.50 21.23
CA LYS A 107 -15.58 -1.91 22.64
C LYS A 107 -15.62 -3.43 22.82
N LEU A 108 -16.15 -4.17 21.85
CA LEU A 108 -16.19 -5.62 21.86
C LEU A 108 -15.06 -6.18 20.98
N PRO A 109 -14.52 -7.38 21.28
CA PRO A 109 -13.59 -8.04 20.39
C PRO A 109 -14.19 -8.26 19.00
N VAL A 110 -13.36 -8.08 17.98
CA VAL A 110 -13.70 -8.38 16.58
C VAL A 110 -13.09 -9.72 16.18
N VAL A 111 -13.74 -10.42 15.24
CA VAL A 111 -13.17 -11.62 14.63
C VAL A 111 -12.17 -11.18 13.58
N ALA A 112 -10.96 -11.74 13.68
CA ALA A 112 -9.92 -11.53 12.69
C ALA A 112 -9.29 -12.85 12.25
N ASP A 113 -8.95 -12.93 10.97
CA ASP A 113 -8.31 -14.08 10.34
C ASP A 113 -7.48 -13.63 9.11
N GLU A 114 -7.06 -14.59 8.28
CA GLU A 114 -6.34 -14.32 7.02
C GLU A 114 -7.25 -14.43 5.78
N ASN A 115 -8.57 -14.58 5.95
CA ASN A 115 -9.51 -14.70 4.85
C ASN A 115 -10.00 -13.32 4.40
N PHE A 116 -9.33 -12.77 3.38
CA PHE A 116 -9.68 -11.48 2.80
C PHE A 116 -10.86 -11.62 1.81
N GLU A 117 -11.94 -10.88 2.06
CA GLU A 117 -13.14 -10.88 1.21
C GLU A 117 -13.51 -9.47 0.72
N LYS A 118 -14.14 -9.37 -0.47
CA LYS A 118 -14.59 -8.07 -1.00
C LYS A 118 -15.92 -7.65 -0.37
N PRO A 119 -16.18 -6.33 -0.22
CA PRO A 119 -15.29 -5.20 -0.51
C PRO A 119 -14.17 -5.06 0.54
N LEU A 120 -12.95 -4.75 0.07
CA LEU A 120 -11.79 -4.57 0.94
C LEU A 120 -11.55 -3.08 1.20
N SER A 121 -11.33 -2.74 2.47
CA SER A 121 -10.68 -1.52 2.89
C SER A 121 -9.53 -1.89 3.82
N ILE A 122 -8.58 -0.98 3.99
CA ILE A 122 -7.44 -1.21 4.88
C ILE A 122 -7.11 0.07 5.62
N THR A 123 -6.81 -0.08 6.90
CA THR A 123 -6.03 0.85 7.69
C THR A 123 -4.83 0.10 8.23
N ASN A 124 -3.65 0.71 8.24
CA ASN A 124 -2.44 0.02 8.67
C ASN A 124 -1.48 0.94 9.43
N SER A 125 -0.86 0.36 10.46
CA SER A 125 0.39 0.85 11.03
C SER A 125 1.32 -0.34 11.27
N PHE A 126 2.46 -0.35 10.59
CA PHE A 126 3.47 -1.41 10.74
C PHE A 126 4.56 -1.03 11.76
N GLY A 127 4.36 0.05 12.51
CA GLY A 127 5.36 0.59 13.45
C GLY A 127 6.37 1.57 12.82
N VAL A 128 6.09 2.07 11.60
CA VAL A 128 7.01 2.89 10.80
C VAL A 128 8.38 2.20 10.64
N PRO A 129 8.41 0.99 10.03
CA PRO A 129 9.66 0.30 9.74
C PRO A 129 10.51 1.13 8.77
N SER A 130 11.81 1.08 8.94
CA SER A 130 12.77 1.84 8.13
C SER A 130 14.03 1.03 7.97
N LYS A 131 14.53 0.96 6.73
CA LYS A 131 15.81 0.34 6.40
C LYS A 131 16.86 1.43 6.26
N ASP A 132 18.12 1.06 6.45
CA ASP A 132 19.21 1.97 6.13
C ASP A 132 19.21 2.31 4.64
N PRO A 133 19.52 3.55 4.25
CA PRO A 133 19.58 3.92 2.85
C PRO A 133 20.71 3.15 2.17
N VAL A 134 20.38 2.54 1.03
CA VAL A 134 21.36 1.99 0.10
C VAL A 134 21.75 3.11 -0.87
N ILE A 135 23.04 3.44 -0.93
CA ILE A 135 23.63 4.37 -1.91
C ILE A 135 23.95 3.60 -3.19
#